data_AF-R7UMZ1-F1
#
_entry.id   AF-R7UMZ1-F1
#
_cell.length_a   1.000
_cell.length_b   1.000
_cell.length_c   1.000
_cell.angle_alpha   90.00
_cell.angle_beta   90.00
_cell.angle_gamma   90.00
#
_symmetry.space_group_name_H-M   'P 1'
#
loop_
_entity.id
_entity.type
_entity.pdbx_description
1 polymer ?
#
loop_
_entity_poly.entity_id
_entity_poly.type
_entity_poly.pdbx_seq_one_letter_code
_entity_poly.pdbx_strand_id
1 'polypeptide(L)'
;MAIHGSNSYEFSFEQGSHQDAGFAEGLQIGGKAGEDEGHRLGQVQGSKVGSEVGFYKGFASAWHNILLKDSSEKHRKKLKVLSQLLGLIDGFPLQEPQDPSLQEKMEAMRAKYKQVSSLLGVVPEKSQELCF
;
A
#
# COMPACT_ATOMS: atom_id res chain seq x y z
N MET A 1 -55.22 38.49 40.19
CA MET A 1 -53.99 39.25 39.86
C MET A 1 -52.97 38.87 40.92
N ALA A 2 -51.83 38.22 40.67
CA ALA A 2 -51.07 38.04 39.45
C ALA A 2 -50.59 36.58 39.30
N ILE A 3 -50.60 36.09 38.07
CA ILE A 3 -49.76 34.98 37.61
C ILE A 3 -48.60 35.61 36.83
N HIS A 4 -47.48 34.89 36.75
CA HIS A 4 -46.21 35.22 36.09
C HIS A 4 -45.15 35.80 37.04
N GLY A 5 -43.92 35.32 37.06
CA GLY A 5 -43.31 34.34 36.18
C GLY A 5 -42.02 33.85 36.82
N SER A 6 -41.84 32.56 36.75
CA SER A 6 -40.54 31.95 36.95
C SER A 6 -40.51 30.81 35.96
N ASN A 7 -39.40 30.73 35.22
CA ASN A 7 -39.02 29.62 34.35
C ASN A 7 -39.32 29.77 32.84
N SER A 8 -38.74 30.80 32.21
CA SER A 8 -38.61 30.85 30.74
C SER A 8 -37.16 31.04 30.25
N TYR A 9 -36.16 31.01 31.15
CA TYR A 9 -34.75 31.21 30.82
C TYR A 9 -33.90 29.94 30.94
N GLU A 10 -34.43 28.86 31.52
CA GLU A 10 -33.68 27.61 31.76
C GLU A 10 -33.72 26.66 30.55
N PHE A 11 -34.73 26.78 29.69
CA PHE A 11 -34.93 25.90 28.53
C PHE A 11 -34.04 26.24 27.31
N SER A 12 -33.45 27.44 27.26
CA SER A 12 -32.61 27.87 26.13
C SER A 12 -31.12 27.56 26.30
N PHE A 13 -30.68 27.14 27.49
CA PHE A 13 -29.27 26.85 27.77
C PHE A 13 -28.88 25.41 27.39
N GLU A 14 -29.83 24.48 27.34
CA GLU A 14 -29.55 23.08 26.97
C GLU A 14 -29.35 22.89 25.45
N GLN A 15 -30.09 23.62 24.62
CA GLN A 15 -30.04 23.44 23.15
C GLN A 15 -28.68 23.80 22.52
N GLY A 16 -27.98 24.82 23.03
CA GLY A 16 -26.62 25.15 22.59
C GLY A 16 -25.59 24.13 23.05
N SER A 17 -25.76 23.59 24.26
CA SER A 17 -24.88 22.56 24.83
C SER A 17 -24.92 21.25 24.03
N HIS A 18 -26.06 20.86 23.46
CA HIS A 18 -26.17 19.63 22.68
C HIS A 18 -25.50 19.75 21.29
N GLN A 19 -25.51 20.94 20.68
CA GLN A 19 -24.87 21.17 19.38
C GLN A 19 -23.34 21.17 19.50
N ASP A 20 -22.80 21.82 20.53
CA ASP A 20 -21.36 21.84 20.80
C ASP A 20 -20.86 20.45 21.25
N ALA A 21 -21.64 19.74 22.07
CA ALA A 21 -21.33 18.36 22.45
C ALA A 21 -21.35 17.41 21.25
N GLY A 22 -22.37 17.51 20.38
CA GLY A 22 -22.47 16.68 19.18
C GLY A 22 -21.37 16.97 18.16
N PHE A 23 -20.93 18.24 18.02
CA PHE A 23 -19.79 18.59 17.17
C PHE A 23 -18.47 18.04 17.74
N ALA A 24 -18.24 18.20 19.04
CA ALA A 24 -17.04 17.69 19.71
C ALA A 24 -16.98 16.15 19.68
N GLU A 25 -18.10 15.48 19.92
CA GLU A 25 -18.24 14.03 19.82
C GLU A 25 -18.02 13.56 18.38
N GLY A 26 -18.66 14.21 17.40
CA GLY A 26 -18.49 13.89 15.98
C GLY A 26 -17.05 14.07 15.50
N LEU A 27 -16.36 15.13 15.94
CA LEU A 27 -14.95 15.37 15.64
C LEU A 27 -14.05 14.30 16.27
N GLN A 28 -14.33 13.90 17.51
CA GLN A 28 -13.56 12.87 18.21
C GLN A 28 -13.75 11.49 17.58
N ILE A 29 -15.00 11.09 17.31
CA ILE A 29 -15.32 9.81 16.66
C ILE A 29 -14.75 9.78 15.25
N GLY A 30 -14.96 10.84 14.46
CA GLY A 30 -14.43 10.95 13.11
C GLY A 30 -12.91 10.94 13.06
N GLY A 31 -12.26 11.63 14.00
CA GLY A 31 -10.80 11.63 14.13
C GLY A 31 -10.25 10.24 14.44
N LYS A 32 -10.82 9.57 15.44
CA LYS A 32 -10.40 8.20 15.82
C LYS A 32 -10.65 7.19 14.69
N ALA A 33 -11.81 7.24 14.07
CA ALA A 33 -12.14 6.36 12.94
C ALA A 33 -11.21 6.61 11.73
N GLY A 34 -10.86 7.87 11.46
CA GLY A 34 -9.91 8.23 10.41
C GLY A 34 -8.49 7.74 10.69
N GLU A 35 -8.03 7.82 11.95
CA GLU A 35 -6.72 7.32 12.38
C GLU A 35 -6.63 5.80 12.26
N ASP A 36 -7.62 5.08 12.80
CA ASP A 36 -7.67 3.62 12.76
C ASP A 36 -7.70 3.10 11.32
N GLU A 37 -8.54 3.72 10.47
CA GLU A 37 -8.65 3.33 9.06
C GLU A 37 -7.37 3.67 8.28
N GLY A 38 -6.79 4.86 8.49
CA GLY A 38 -5.53 5.24 7.87
C GLY A 38 -4.38 4.28 8.24
N HIS A 39 -4.31 3.87 9.51
CA HIS A 39 -3.32 2.92 9.99
C HIS A 39 -3.51 1.53 9.36
N ARG A 40 -4.75 1.02 9.34
CA ARG A 40 -5.09 -0.28 8.74
C ARG A 40 -4.78 -0.31 7.25
N LEU A 41 -5.18 0.72 6.51
CA LEU A 41 -4.92 0.82 5.07
C LEU A 41 -3.42 0.89 4.77
N GLY A 42 -2.65 1.64 5.56
CA GLY A 42 -1.21 1.72 5.43
C GLY A 42 -0.51 0.37 5.64
N GLN A 43 -0.92 -0.40 6.65
CA GLN A 43 -0.37 -1.74 6.92
C GLN A 43 -0.65 -2.71 5.77
N VAL A 44 -1.90 -2.80 5.30
CA VAL A 44 -2.29 -3.72 4.22
C VAL A 44 -1.56 -3.36 2.92
N GLN A 45 -1.56 -2.07 2.56
CA GLN A 45 -0.91 -1.61 1.34
C GLN A 45 0.61 -1.81 1.40
N GLY A 46 1.24 -1.52 2.55
CA GLY A 46 2.66 -1.75 2.77
C GLY A 46 3.05 -3.23 2.70
N SER A 47 2.26 -4.11 3.33
CA SER A 47 2.47 -5.56 3.31
C SER A 47 2.44 -6.12 1.89
N LYS A 48 1.44 -5.70 1.09
CA LYS A 48 1.29 -6.13 -0.30
C LYS A 48 2.47 -5.70 -1.17
N VAL A 49 2.88 -4.44 -1.08
CA VAL A 49 4.03 -3.91 -1.82
C VAL A 49 5.32 -4.61 -1.39
N GLY A 50 5.57 -4.73 -0.09
CA GLY A 50 6.76 -5.38 0.45
C GLY A 50 6.87 -6.84 0.04
N SER A 51 5.76 -7.58 0.08
CA SER A 51 5.70 -8.99 -0.34
C SER A 51 6.03 -9.15 -1.82
N GLU A 52 5.46 -8.30 -2.68
CA GLU A 52 5.69 -8.35 -4.13
C GLU A 52 7.15 -8.00 -4.49
N VAL A 53 7.71 -6.93 -3.90
CA VAL A 53 9.11 -6.54 -4.10
C VAL A 53 10.05 -7.64 -3.59
N GLY A 54 9.77 -8.21 -2.42
CA GLY A 54 10.54 -9.31 -1.85
C GLY A 54 10.55 -10.55 -2.73
N PHE A 55 9.39 -10.91 -3.29
CA PHE A 55 9.27 -12.03 -4.23
C PHE A 55 10.13 -11.82 -5.49
N TYR A 56 10.05 -10.64 -6.12
CA TYR A 56 10.86 -10.36 -7.31
C TYR A 56 12.36 -10.38 -7.00
N LYS A 57 12.78 -9.89 -5.84
CA LYS A 57 14.18 -9.94 -5.39
C LYS A 57 14.67 -11.37 -5.20
N GLY A 58 13.87 -12.21 -4.54
CA GLY A 58 14.18 -13.62 -4.33
C GLY A 58 14.27 -14.38 -5.67
N PHE A 59 13.29 -14.18 -6.54
CA PHE A 59 13.25 -14.76 -7.87
C PHE A 59 14.49 -14.38 -8.70
N ALA A 60 14.79 -13.08 -8.79
CA ALA A 60 15.96 -12.61 -9.52
C ALA A 60 17.25 -13.17 -8.93
N SER A 61 17.40 -13.22 -7.61
CA SER A 61 18.60 -13.78 -6.96
C SER A 61 18.77 -15.28 -7.24
N ALA A 62 17.68 -16.05 -7.21
CA ALA A 62 17.70 -17.48 -7.50
C ALA A 62 18.09 -17.75 -8.96
N TRP A 63 17.43 -17.09 -9.91
CA TRP A 63 17.73 -17.25 -11.33
C TRP A 63 19.11 -16.74 -11.70
N HIS A 64 19.62 -15.69 -11.05
CA HIS A 64 20.98 -15.22 -11.27
C HIS A 64 22.01 -16.32 -10.97
N ASN A 65 21.86 -17.00 -9.84
CA ASN A 65 22.76 -18.10 -9.43
C ASN A 65 22.64 -19.34 -10.33
N ILE A 66 21.42 -19.68 -10.78
CA ILE A 66 21.20 -20.82 -11.69
C ILE A 66 21.79 -20.53 -13.07
N LEU A 67 21.54 -19.35 -13.63
CA LEU A 67 22.00 -18.97 -14.97
C LEU A 67 23.51 -18.70 -15.02
N LEU A 68 24.14 -18.28 -13.92
CA LEU A 68 25.60 -18.17 -13.83
C LEU A 68 26.31 -19.52 -13.96
N LYS A 69 25.66 -20.61 -13.54
CA LYS A 69 26.22 -21.97 -13.65
C LYS A 69 26.13 -22.54 -15.06
N ASP A 70 25.33 -21.93 -15.94
CA ASP A 70 25.10 -22.38 -17.31
C ASP A 70 25.39 -21.24 -18.30
N SER A 71 26.62 -21.19 -18.80
CA SER A 71 27.14 -20.13 -19.69
C SER A 71 26.62 -20.19 -21.14
N SER A 72 25.39 -20.66 -21.37
CA SER A 72 24.78 -20.62 -22.70
C SER A 72 24.52 -19.18 -23.16
N GLU A 73 24.75 -18.90 -24.44
CA GLU A 73 24.42 -17.62 -25.08
C GLU A 73 22.92 -17.26 -24.94
N LYS A 74 22.06 -18.28 -24.80
CA LYS A 74 20.62 -18.14 -24.48
C LYS A 74 20.36 -17.53 -23.10
N HIS A 75 21.28 -17.69 -22.15
CA HIS A 75 21.15 -17.17 -20.77
C HIS A 75 21.61 -15.72 -20.63
N ARG A 76 22.48 -15.23 -21.54
CA ARG A 76 23.00 -13.86 -21.51
C ARG A 76 21.90 -12.80 -21.68
N LYS A 77 20.91 -13.06 -22.53
CA LYS A 77 19.72 -12.19 -22.69
C LYS A 77 18.85 -12.18 -21.43
N LYS A 78 18.68 -13.33 -20.79
CA LYS A 78 17.88 -13.49 -19.56
C LYS A 78 18.52 -12.75 -18.39
N LEU A 79 19.84 -12.94 -18.19
CA LEU A 79 20.62 -12.23 -17.18
C LEU A 79 20.52 -10.71 -17.33
N LYS A 80 20.59 -10.18 -18.57
CA LYS A 80 20.44 -8.74 -18.81
C LYS A 80 19.09 -8.20 -18.32
N VAL A 81 17.98 -8.89 -18.64
CA VAL A 81 16.65 -8.46 -18.19
C VAL A 81 16.50 -8.63 -16.67
N LEU A 82 17.11 -9.67 -16.09
CA LEU A 82 17.15 -9.90 -14.65
C LEU A 82 17.87 -8.77 -13.90
N SER A 83 19.02 -8.32 -14.40
CA SER A 83 19.76 -7.19 -13.83
C SER A 83 18.97 -5.89 -13.93
N GLN A 84 18.18 -5.70 -15.00
CA GLN A 84 17.26 -4.56 -15.09
C GLN A 84 16.16 -4.61 -14.03
N LEU A 85 15.60 -5.80 -13.76
CA LEU A 85 14.61 -5.99 -12.68
C LEU A 85 15.22 -5.69 -11.30
N LEU A 86 16.44 -6.18 -11.03
CA LEU A 86 17.15 -5.89 -9.79
C LEU A 86 17.44 -4.40 -9.62
N GLY A 87 17.85 -3.70 -10.69
CA GLY A 87 18.07 -2.26 -10.63
C GLY A 87 16.79 -1.46 -10.30
N LEU A 88 15.62 -1.92 -10.76
CA LEU A 88 14.34 -1.32 -10.39
C LEU A 88 13.96 -1.59 -8.92
N ILE A 89 14.31 -2.76 -8.40
CA ILE A 89 14.09 -3.14 -7.00
C ILE A 89 15.00 -2.33 -6.07
N ASP A 90 16.29 -2.18 -6.40
CA ASP A 90 17.25 -1.44 -5.58
C ASP A 90 16.97 0.07 -5.59
N GLY A 91 16.39 0.60 -6.67
CA GLY A 91 15.93 1.99 -6.76
C GLY A 91 14.53 2.24 -6.18
N PHE A 92 13.90 1.24 -5.57
CA PHE A 92 12.55 1.39 -5.05
C PHE A 92 12.56 2.20 -3.74
N PRO A 93 11.89 3.36 -3.68
CA PRO A 93 11.92 4.23 -2.50
C PRO A 93 11.04 3.66 -1.40
N LEU A 94 11.57 2.72 -0.62
CA LEU A 94 10.90 2.19 0.56
C LEU A 94 10.71 3.25 1.67
N GLN A 95 11.41 4.39 1.56
CA GLN A 95 11.38 5.47 2.56
C GLN A 95 10.40 6.60 2.23
N GLU A 96 9.89 6.69 0.99
CA GLU A 96 8.94 7.72 0.57
C GLU A 96 7.63 7.08 0.07
N PRO A 97 6.78 6.58 0.97
CA PRO A 97 5.54 5.88 0.62
C PRO A 97 4.48 6.77 -0.05
N GLN A 98 4.70 8.09 -0.14
CA GLN A 98 3.82 9.05 -0.82
C GLN A 98 4.27 9.43 -2.23
N ASP A 99 5.33 8.81 -2.76
CA ASP A 99 5.77 9.05 -4.14
C ASP A 99 4.69 8.53 -5.12
N PRO A 100 4.02 9.41 -5.89
CA PRO A 100 3.02 8.97 -6.87
C PRO A 100 3.63 8.09 -7.97
N SER A 101 4.96 8.15 -8.19
CA SER A 101 5.67 7.27 -9.13
C SER A 101 5.90 5.86 -8.59
N LEU A 102 5.58 5.58 -7.31
CA LEU A 102 5.68 4.24 -6.72
C LEU A 102 4.85 3.22 -7.50
N GLN A 103 3.64 3.62 -7.93
CA GLN A 103 2.77 2.75 -8.73
C GLN A 103 3.37 2.47 -10.10
N GLU A 104 3.92 3.48 -10.79
CA GLU A 104 4.60 3.30 -12.07
C GLU A 104 5.83 2.40 -11.96
N LYS A 105 6.62 2.55 -10.89
CA LYS A 105 7.77 1.69 -10.58
C LYS A 105 7.33 0.23 -10.36
N MET A 106 6.23 0.01 -9.65
CA MET A 106 5.65 -1.34 -9.47
C MET A 106 5.16 -1.95 -10.79
N GLU A 107 4.52 -1.16 -11.64
CA GLU A 107 4.09 -1.62 -12.98
C GLU A 107 5.29 -1.96 -13.87
N ALA A 108 6.36 -1.15 -13.82
CA ALA A 108 7.61 -1.44 -14.52
C ALA A 108 8.25 -2.74 -14.03
N MET A 109 8.28 -2.99 -12.71
CA MET A 109 8.76 -4.25 -12.13
C MET A 109 7.93 -5.44 -12.59
N ARG A 110 6.59 -5.35 -12.55
CA ARG A 110 5.67 -6.39 -13.05
C ARG A 110 5.89 -6.69 -14.54
N ALA A 111 6.07 -5.65 -15.36
CA ALA A 111 6.33 -5.81 -16.78
C ALA A 111 7.65 -6.55 -17.05
N LYS A 112 8.71 -6.18 -16.32
CA LYS A 112 10.02 -6.86 -16.41
C LYS A 112 9.97 -8.28 -15.89
N TYR A 113 9.29 -8.53 -14.79
CA TYR A 113 9.05 -9.89 -14.29
C TYR A 113 8.34 -10.75 -15.33
N LYS A 114 7.25 -10.26 -15.96
CA LYS A 114 6.56 -10.96 -17.05
C LYS A 114 7.51 -11.27 -18.21
N GLN A 115 8.33 -10.31 -18.60
CA GLN A 115 9.34 -10.50 -19.65
C GLN A 115 10.33 -11.63 -19.29
N VAL A 116 10.85 -11.64 -18.05
CA VAL A 116 11.76 -12.68 -17.57
C VAL A 116 11.08 -14.05 -17.49
N SER A 117 9.85 -14.12 -16.95
CA SER A 117 9.09 -15.37 -16.82
C SER A 117 8.86 -16.03 -18.19
N SER A 118 8.47 -15.23 -19.20
CA SER A 118 8.34 -15.66 -20.60
C SER A 118 9.66 -16.19 -21.17
N LEU A 119 10.77 -15.49 -20.94
CA LEU A 119 12.09 -15.95 -21.39
C LEU A 119 12.56 -17.23 -20.69
N LEU A 120 12.20 -17.42 -19.42
CA LEU A 120 12.54 -18.61 -18.65
C LEU A 120 11.61 -19.79 -18.92
N GLY A 121 10.50 -19.60 -19.64
CA GLY A 121 9.48 -20.62 -19.83
C GLY A 121 8.73 -20.97 -18.54
N VAL A 122 8.87 -20.13 -17.51
CA VAL A 122 8.13 -20.27 -16.26
C VAL A 122 6.82 -19.54 -16.49
N VAL A 123 5.72 -20.27 -16.55
CA VAL A 123 4.39 -19.65 -16.59
C VAL A 123 4.27 -18.86 -15.29
N PRO A 124 4.10 -17.52 -15.33
CA PRO A 124 3.80 -16.78 -14.12
C PRO A 124 2.43 -17.27 -13.64
N GLU A 125 2.41 -18.09 -12.60
CA GLU A 125 1.18 -18.45 -11.92
C GLU A 125 0.52 -17.13 -11.52
N LYS A 126 -0.69 -16.89 -12.02
CA LYS A 126 -1.49 -15.74 -11.62
C LYS A 126 -1.91 -15.98 -10.17
N SER A 127 -1.04 -15.71 -9.21
CA SER A 127 -1.44 -15.51 -7.82
C SER A 127 -2.06 -14.10 -7.71
N GLN A 128 -3.17 -13.90 -8.42
CA GLN A 128 -4.23 -13.04 -7.92
C GLN A 128 -4.90 -13.88 -6.83
N GLU A 129 -5.15 -13.28 -5.66
CA GLU A 129 -5.70 -13.94 -4.44
C GLU A 129 -4.68 -14.67 -3.56
N LEU A 130 -3.66 -13.96 -3.09
CA LEU A 130 -3.21 -14.17 -1.72
C LEU A 130 -3.71 -12.99 -0.90
N CYS A 131 -4.70 -13.25 -0.05
CA CYS A 131 -5.01 -12.40 1.09
C CYS A 131 -3.73 -12.22 1.92
N PHE A 132 -3.13 -11.05 1.82
CA PHE A 132 -2.23 -10.49 2.82
C PHE A 132 -2.63 -9.03 3.02
#